data_AF-A0A9Q4DK86-F1
#
_entry.id   AF-A0A9Q4DK86-F1
#
_cell.length_a   1.000
_cell.length_b   1.000
_cell.length_c   1.000
_cell.angle_alpha   90.00
_cell.angle_beta   90.00
_cell.angle_gamma   90.00
#
_symmetry.space_group_name_H-M   'P 1'
#
loop_
_entity.id
_entity.type
_entity.pdbx_description
1 polymer ?
#
loop_
_entity_poly.entity_id
_entity_poly.type
_entity_poly.pdbx_seq_one_letter_code
_entity_poly.pdbx_strand_id
1 'polypeptide(L)'
;GNNIEINNDGTNVTVGLAKDVDLGKDGSIKAGDTFVNKDGVKVGDNVSLTKDGLTAGDVKISATTGINAGDKQITNVASGLGGKKLSEAEGDTLTNAANIGDLQTAVSSVTDASQ
;
A
#
# COMPACT_ATOMS: atom_id res chain seq x y z
N GLY A 1 20.33 -24.45 -11.34
CA GLY A 1 19.58 -23.20 -11.56
C GLY A 1 19.51 -22.96 -13.03
N ASN A 2 18.33 -22.64 -13.56
CA ASN A 2 18.07 -22.49 -14.99
C ASN A 2 17.81 -21.03 -15.36
N ASN A 3 18.35 -20.08 -14.58
CA ASN A 3 18.07 -18.65 -14.73
C ASN A 3 18.78 -18.01 -15.92
N ILE A 4 19.81 -18.68 -16.47
CA ILE A 4 20.54 -18.25 -17.65
C ILE A 4 20.21 -19.21 -18.79
N GLU A 5 19.70 -18.66 -19.89
CA GLU A 5 19.52 -19.38 -21.14
C GLU A 5 20.79 -19.23 -21.98
N ILE A 6 21.36 -20.36 -22.41
CA ILE A 6 22.52 -20.40 -23.31
C ILE A 6 22.11 -21.17 -24.55
N ASN A 7 22.20 -20.52 -25.71
CA ASN A 7 22.01 -21.15 -27.02
C ASN A 7 23.30 -21.06 -27.84
N ASN A 8 23.69 -22.17 -28.46
CA ASN A 8 24.83 -22.25 -29.34
C ASN A 8 24.38 -22.84 -30.68
N ASP A 9 24.47 -22.05 -31.75
CA ASP A 9 24.09 -22.47 -33.11
C ASP A 9 25.27 -23.04 -33.92
N GLY A 10 26.44 -23.21 -33.28
CA GLY A 10 27.69 -23.67 -33.88
C GLY A 10 28.63 -22.55 -34.31
N THR A 11 28.12 -21.33 -34.54
CA THR A 11 28.92 -20.15 -34.90
C THR A 11 28.82 -19.04 -33.85
N ASN A 12 27.64 -18.86 -33.25
CA ASN A 12 27.33 -17.86 -32.25
C ASN A 12 26.87 -18.52 -30.95
N VAL A 13 27.23 -17.88 -29.84
CA VAL A 13 26.65 -18.16 -28.53
C VAL A 13 25.81 -16.97 -28.11
N THR A 14 24.53 -17.21 -27.87
CA THR A 14 23.61 -16.22 -27.32
C THR A 14 23.35 -16.53 -25.85
N VAL A 15 23.48 -15.52 -25.01
CA VAL A 15 23.22 -15.61 -23.56
C VAL A 15 22.06 -14.70 -23.22
N GLY A 16 21.08 -15.24 -22.52
CA GLY A 16 19.89 -14.52 -22.05
C GLY A 16 19.51 -14.92 -20.62
N LEU A 17 18.53 -14.21 -20.07
CA LEU A 17 17.85 -14.66 -18.85
C LEU A 17 16.70 -15.57 -19.24
N ALA A 18 16.43 -16.56 -18.40
CA ALA A 18 15.18 -17.30 -18.49
C ALA A 18 13.98 -16.38 -18.25
N LYS A 19 12.83 -16.73 -18.83
CA LYS A 19 11.57 -15.97 -18.61
C LYS A 19 11.22 -15.90 -17.13
N ASP A 20 11.38 -17.03 -16.44
CA ASP A 20 11.20 -17.15 -14.99
C ASP A 20 12.57 -17.29 -14.33
N VAL A 21 12.88 -16.36 -13.43
CA VAL A 21 14.12 -16.37 -12.67
C VAL A 21 13.79 -16.77 -11.23
N ASP A 22 14.26 -17.96 -10.84
CA ASP A 22 14.14 -18.44 -9.46
C ASP A 22 15.52 -18.39 -8.79
N LEU A 23 15.70 -17.42 -7.89
CA LEU A 23 16.95 -17.23 -7.16
C LEU A 23 17.05 -18.15 -5.91
N GLY A 24 16.00 -18.92 -5.63
CA GLY A 24 15.92 -19.82 -4.48
C GLY A 24 15.87 -19.10 -3.13
N LYS A 25 16.03 -19.88 -2.06
CA LYS A 25 15.85 -19.41 -0.67
C LYS A 25 16.83 -18.31 -0.22
N ASP A 26 18.05 -18.32 -0.75
CA ASP A 26 19.12 -17.37 -0.38
C ASP A 26 19.33 -16.31 -1.48
N GLY A 27 18.50 -16.35 -2.52
CA GLY A 27 18.55 -15.44 -3.64
C GLY A 27 18.07 -14.03 -3.30
N SER A 28 18.64 -13.03 -3.97
CA SER A 28 18.18 -11.65 -3.85
C SER A 28 18.50 -10.80 -5.08
N ILE A 29 17.77 -9.70 -5.23
CA ILE A 29 18.04 -8.64 -6.22
C ILE A 29 18.24 -7.34 -5.44
N LYS A 30 19.33 -6.61 -5.73
CA LYS A 30 19.58 -5.27 -5.19
C LYS A 30 19.68 -4.25 -6.33
N ALA A 31 18.85 -3.21 -6.28
CA ALA A 31 18.82 -2.12 -7.24
C ALA A 31 18.75 -0.79 -6.49
N GLY A 32 19.92 -0.16 -6.28
CA GLY A 32 20.03 0.97 -5.37
C GLY A 32 19.61 0.59 -3.94
N ASP A 33 18.66 1.33 -3.39
CA ASP A 33 18.08 1.08 -2.06
C ASP A 33 17.03 -0.02 -2.04
N THR A 34 16.55 -0.47 -3.21
CA THR A 34 15.57 -1.55 -3.32
C THR A 34 16.25 -2.91 -3.19
N PHE A 35 15.72 -3.74 -2.31
CA PHE A 35 16.18 -5.09 -2.06
C PHE A 35 15.01 -6.08 -2.08
N VAL A 36 15.07 -7.07 -2.96
CA VAL A 36 14.05 -8.13 -3.12
C VAL A 36 14.66 -9.46 -2.71
N ASN A 37 14.01 -10.18 -1.79
CA ASN A 37 14.45 -11.49 -1.32
C ASN A 37 13.25 -12.32 -0.81
N LYS A 38 13.52 -13.47 -0.16
CA LYS A 38 12.48 -14.34 0.43
C LYS A 38 11.53 -13.67 1.44
N ASP A 39 11.93 -12.54 2.04
CA ASP A 39 11.14 -11.83 3.04
C ASP A 39 10.20 -10.78 2.41
N GLY A 40 10.45 -10.42 1.14
CA GLY A 40 9.63 -9.50 0.36
C GLY A 40 10.46 -8.43 -0.36
N VAL A 41 10.00 -7.18 -0.30
CA VAL A 41 10.64 -6.01 -0.94
C VAL A 41 10.92 -4.95 0.11
N LYS A 42 12.17 -4.51 0.22
CA LYS A 42 12.60 -3.42 1.12
C LYS A 42 13.16 -2.26 0.29
N VAL A 43 12.93 -1.02 0.72
CA VAL A 43 13.50 0.19 0.12
C VAL A 43 14.08 1.06 1.24
N GLY A 44 15.41 1.17 1.30
CA GLY A 44 16.10 1.81 2.42
C GLY A 44 15.74 1.13 3.73
N ASP A 45 15.78 1.83 4.87
CA ASP A 45 15.56 1.19 6.18
C ASP A 45 14.11 1.10 6.64
N ASN A 46 13.27 2.05 6.20
CA ASN A 46 11.95 2.29 6.79
C ASN A 46 10.78 1.80 5.93
N VAL A 47 11.01 1.42 4.67
CA VAL A 47 9.94 1.00 3.76
C VAL A 47 10.09 -0.47 3.42
N SER A 48 9.03 -1.25 3.61
CA SER A 48 9.03 -2.67 3.27
C SER A 48 7.64 -3.24 3.00
N LEU A 49 7.54 -4.11 2.00
CA LEU A 49 6.43 -5.02 1.76
C LEU A 49 6.86 -6.44 2.14
N THR A 50 6.09 -7.09 3.00
CA THR A 50 6.32 -8.47 3.47
C THR A 50 5.02 -9.26 3.42
N LYS A 51 5.07 -10.56 3.76
CA LYS A 51 3.86 -11.38 3.95
C LYS A 51 2.88 -10.82 4.98
N ASP A 52 3.34 -10.00 5.91
CA ASP A 52 2.52 -9.44 7.00
C ASP A 52 1.91 -8.07 6.62
N GLY A 53 2.32 -7.50 5.48
CA GLY A 53 1.78 -6.26 4.93
C GLY A 53 2.84 -5.24 4.53
N LEU A 54 2.44 -3.96 4.48
CA LEU A 54 3.24 -2.81 4.03
C LEU A 54 3.60 -1.91 5.21
N THR A 55 4.86 -1.48 5.30
CA THR A 55 5.35 -0.53 6.30
C THR A 55 6.07 0.63 5.60
N ALA A 56 5.84 1.85 6.07
CA ALA A 56 6.54 3.06 5.66
C ALA A 56 6.79 3.95 6.90
N GLY A 57 7.93 3.75 7.55
CA GLY A 57 8.21 4.32 8.87
C GLY A 57 7.22 3.78 9.90
N ASP A 58 6.53 4.67 10.62
CA ASP A 58 5.53 4.31 11.63
C ASP A 58 4.17 3.90 11.02
N VAL A 59 3.93 4.23 9.75
CA VAL A 59 2.66 3.89 9.07
C VAL A 59 2.70 2.45 8.60
N LYS A 60 1.66 1.67 8.94
CA LYS A 60 1.58 0.24 8.60
C LYS A 60 0.20 -0.14 8.06
N ILE A 61 0.18 -0.96 7.02
CA ILE A 61 -0.99 -1.73 6.58
C ILE A 61 -0.69 -3.19 6.89
N SER A 62 -1.52 -3.80 7.73
CA SER A 62 -1.40 -5.20 8.14
C SER A 62 -2.46 -6.05 7.44
N ALA A 63 -2.05 -7.25 7.01
CA ALA A 63 -2.96 -8.26 6.47
C ALA A 63 -3.99 -8.77 7.48
N THR A 64 -3.78 -8.55 8.79
CA THR A 64 -4.63 -9.11 9.85
C THR A 64 -5.21 -8.06 10.79
N THR A 65 -4.61 -6.88 10.91
CA THR A 65 -5.06 -5.83 11.86
C THR A 65 -5.50 -4.54 11.18
N GLY A 66 -5.47 -4.44 9.85
CA GLY A 66 -5.89 -3.23 9.12
C GLY A 66 -4.81 -2.14 9.07
N ILE A 67 -5.23 -0.87 9.08
CA ILE A 67 -4.36 0.30 8.85
C ILE A 67 -4.02 0.97 10.19
N ASN A 68 -2.73 1.24 10.42
CA ASN A 68 -2.21 2.07 11.50
C ASN A 68 -1.51 3.30 10.90
N ALA A 69 -1.95 4.50 11.30
CA ALA A 69 -1.41 5.77 10.82
C ALA A 69 -0.12 6.22 11.53
N GLY A 70 0.39 5.46 12.50
CA GLY A 70 1.67 5.73 13.15
C GLY A 70 1.73 7.08 13.86
N ASP A 71 0.66 7.44 14.58
CA ASP A 71 0.48 8.74 15.25
C ASP A 71 0.59 9.96 14.31
N LYS A 72 0.38 9.76 13.00
CA LYS A 72 0.32 10.85 12.02
C LYS A 72 -1.13 11.19 11.68
N GLN A 73 -1.36 12.44 11.33
CA GLN A 73 -2.65 12.87 10.80
C GLN A 73 -2.90 12.21 9.45
N ILE A 74 -4.14 11.76 9.22
CA ILE A 74 -4.59 11.30 7.90
C ILE A 74 -5.21 12.50 7.19
N THR A 75 -4.45 13.14 6.30
CA THR A 75 -4.89 14.31 5.53
C THR A 75 -5.39 13.93 4.15
N ASN A 76 -6.06 14.86 3.45
CA ASN A 76 -6.60 14.66 2.11
C ASN A 76 -7.63 13.51 2.01
N VAL A 77 -8.34 13.25 3.11
CA VAL A 77 -9.50 12.36 3.12
C VAL A 77 -10.67 13.13 2.51
N ALA A 78 -11.13 12.72 1.33
CA ALA A 78 -12.36 13.24 0.74
C ALA A 78 -13.55 13.01 1.69
N SER A 79 -14.60 13.83 1.56
CA SER A 79 -15.81 13.66 2.37
C SER A 79 -16.36 12.25 2.21
N GLY A 80 -16.64 11.58 3.33
CA GLY A 80 -17.25 10.25 3.32
C GLY A 80 -18.69 10.27 2.80
N LEU A 81 -19.33 11.45 2.80
CA LEU A 81 -20.69 11.68 2.33
C LEU A 81 -20.78 11.81 0.80
N GLY A 82 -19.65 12.00 0.11
CA GLY A 82 -19.65 12.14 -1.36
C GLY A 82 -20.52 13.30 -1.87
N GLY A 83 -20.61 14.39 -1.10
CA GLY A 83 -21.42 15.57 -1.43
C GLY A 83 -22.89 15.50 -1.00
N LYS A 84 -23.32 14.41 -0.37
CA LYS A 84 -24.66 14.29 0.24
C LYS A 84 -24.73 14.98 1.59
N LYS A 85 -25.94 15.27 2.07
CA LYS A 85 -26.14 15.65 3.48
C LYS A 85 -26.03 14.43 4.38
N LEU A 86 -25.67 14.64 5.64
CA LEU A 86 -25.62 13.54 6.62
C LEU A 86 -26.97 12.83 6.77
N SER A 87 -28.09 13.57 6.70
CA SER A 87 -29.45 13.01 6.77
C SER A 87 -29.81 12.10 5.59
N GLU A 88 -29.04 12.15 4.51
CA GLU A 88 -29.24 11.37 3.29
C GLU A 88 -28.24 10.19 3.20
N ALA A 89 -27.39 10.01 4.21
CA ALA A 89 -26.39 8.95 4.22
C ALA A 89 -27.05 7.59 4.47
N GLU A 90 -26.79 6.64 3.57
CA GLU A 90 -27.31 5.28 3.63
C GLU A 90 -26.31 4.30 3.00
N GLY A 91 -26.48 3.01 3.32
CA GLY A 91 -25.65 1.92 2.78
C GLY A 91 -24.16 2.13 3.01
N ASP A 92 -23.36 1.95 1.95
CA ASP A 92 -21.90 2.07 1.98
C ASP A 92 -21.41 3.47 2.42
N THR A 93 -22.24 4.51 2.28
CA THR A 93 -21.90 5.86 2.77
C THR A 93 -21.62 5.84 4.28
N LEU A 94 -22.31 4.97 5.04
CA LEU A 94 -22.19 4.88 6.50
C LEU A 94 -20.88 4.21 6.97
N THR A 95 -20.12 3.58 6.07
CA THR A 95 -18.85 2.91 6.39
C THR A 95 -17.63 3.62 5.81
N ASN A 96 -17.83 4.69 5.05
CA ASN A 96 -16.76 5.55 4.56
C ASN A 96 -16.08 6.29 5.72
N ALA A 97 -14.79 6.63 5.54
CA ALA A 97 -14.10 7.52 6.45
C ALA A 97 -14.70 8.94 6.35
N ALA A 98 -15.06 9.53 7.48
CA ALA A 98 -15.45 10.94 7.56
C ALA A 98 -14.20 11.83 7.70
N ASN A 99 -14.26 13.03 7.15
CA ASN A 99 -13.27 14.07 7.41
C ASN A 99 -13.80 15.14 8.38
N ILE A 100 -12.94 16.08 8.78
CA ILE A 100 -13.32 17.14 9.74
C ILE A 100 -14.42 18.07 9.18
N GLY A 101 -14.51 18.27 7.87
CA GLY A 101 -15.58 19.06 7.25
C GLY A 101 -16.95 18.40 7.38
N ASP A 102 -17.01 17.05 7.31
CA ASP A 102 -18.23 16.29 7.56
C ASP A 102 -18.72 16.49 9.00
N LEU A 103 -17.79 16.43 9.97
CA LEU A 103 -18.10 16.70 11.39
C LEU A 103 -18.55 18.14 11.60
N GLN A 104 -17.89 19.12 10.97
CA GLN A 104 -18.28 20.52 11.03
C GLN A 104 -19.73 20.71 10.54
N THR A 105 -20.09 20.11 9.41
CA THR A 105 -21.45 20.15 8.86
C THR A 105 -22.48 19.55 9.82
N ALA A 106 -22.13 18.44 10.48
CA ALA A 106 -22.98 17.77 11.47
C ALA A 106 -23.19 18.60 12.76
N VAL A 107 -22.19 19.36 13.19
CA VAL A 107 -22.29 20.19 14.41
C VAL A 107 -23.00 21.52 14.15
N SER A 108 -22.80 22.12 12.98
CA SER A 108 -23.50 23.36 12.60
C SER A 108 -25.02 23.18 12.64
N SER A 109 -25.55 22.04 12.18
CA SER A 109 -26.99 21.76 12.20
C SER A 109 -27.59 21.65 13.61
N VAL A 110 -26.78 21.31 14.62
CA VAL A 110 -27.21 21.28 16.03
C VAL A 110 -27.16 22.67 16.65
N THR A 111 -26.16 23.46 16.27
CA THR A 111 -25.97 24.82 16.82
C THR A 111 -27.12 25.75 16.39
N ASP A 112 -27.59 25.61 15.15
CA ASP A 112 -28.72 26.37 14.61
C ASP A 112 -30.08 25.95 15.20
N ALA A 113 -30.21 24.73 15.74
CA ALA A 113 -31.44 24.24 16.37
C ALA A 113 -31.63 24.71 17.82
N SER A 114 -30.60 25.34 18.40
CA SER A 114 -30.56 25.80 19.81
C SER A 114 -30.70 27.31 19.99
N GLN A 115 -30.91 28.04 18.89
CA GLN A 115 -31.25 29.48 18.85
C GLN A 115 -32.62 29.67 18.24
#